data_AF-A0A227IXP4-F1
#
_entry.id   AF-A0A227IXP4-F1
#
_cell.length_a   1.000
_cell.length_b   1.000
_cell.length_c   1.000
_cell.angle_alpha   90.00
_cell.angle_beta   90.00
_cell.angle_gamma   90.00
#
_symmetry.space_group_name_H-M   'P 1'
#
loop_
_entity.id
_entity.type
_entity.pdbx_description
1 polymer ?
#
loop_
_entity_poly.entity_id
_entity_poly.type
_entity_poly.pdbx_seq_one_letter_code
_entity_poly.pdbx_strand_id
1 'polypeptide(L)'
;TGNKGGVKTALEINGQPLNVISAHLDSNKEVKREFEGNKLMEGINPNEEVLITGDLNEREKRVAEGSDVLYDPIAHDDTHLA
;
A
#
# COMPACT_ATOMS: atom_id res chain seq x y z
N THR A 1 -15.35 -5.54 -2.17
CA THR A 1 -15.26 -6.40 -0.97
C THR A 1 -14.02 -6.01 -0.21
N GLY A 2 -14.18 -5.23 0.87
CA GLY A 2 -13.07 -4.56 1.56
C GLY A 2 -12.33 -5.50 2.50
N ASN A 3 -11.27 -6.14 2.02
CA ASN A 3 -10.33 -6.94 2.82
C ASN A 3 -8.91 -6.33 2.82
N LYS A 4 -8.80 -5.04 2.48
CA LYS A 4 -7.55 -4.26 2.45
C LYS A 4 -7.35 -3.54 3.77
N GLY A 5 -6.10 -3.39 4.19
CA GLY A 5 -5.73 -2.74 5.45
C GLY A 5 -4.42 -3.30 6.00
N GLY A 6 -4.20 -3.12 7.30
CA GLY A 6 -3.03 -3.67 7.96
C GLY A 6 -3.23 -3.83 9.46
N VAL A 7 -2.41 -4.67 10.07
CA VAL A 7 -2.38 -4.94 11.51
C VAL A 7 -1.03 -4.52 12.04
N LYS A 8 -1.02 -3.75 13.14
CA LYS A 8 0.17 -3.36 13.86
C LYS A 8 0.30 -4.18 15.14
N THR A 9 1.50 -4.62 15.45
CA THR A 9 1.82 -5.26 16.73
C THR A 9 3.19 -4.80 17.21
N ALA A 10 3.43 -4.90 18.50
CA ALA A 10 4.72 -4.58 19.12
C ALA A 10 5.32 -5.86 19.68
N LEU A 11 6.60 -6.07 19.39
CA LEU A 11 7.39 -7.18 19.91
C LEU A 11 8.58 -6.62 20.68
N GLU A 12 9.12 -7.43 21.58
CA GLU A 12 10.40 -7.15 22.23
C GLU A 12 11.32 -8.34 21.98
N ILE A 13 12.49 -8.08 21.41
CA ILE A 13 13.50 -9.10 21.11
C ILE A 13 14.78 -8.70 21.83
N ASN A 14 15.22 -9.52 22.79
CA ASN A 14 16.43 -9.26 23.60
C ASN A 14 16.44 -7.87 24.28
N GLY A 15 15.29 -7.35 24.71
CA GLY A 15 15.16 -6.03 25.31
C GLY A 15 15.08 -4.86 24.32
N GLN A 16 15.06 -5.14 23.01
CA GLN A 16 14.88 -4.12 21.97
C GLN A 16 13.41 -4.13 21.48
N PRO A 17 12.71 -2.99 21.54
CA PRO A 17 11.36 -2.89 21.01
C PRO A 17 11.37 -2.89 19.47
N LEU A 18 10.48 -3.67 18.88
CA LEU A 18 10.27 -3.76 17.44
C LEU A 18 8.80 -3.59 17.11
N ASN A 19 8.47 -2.60 16.29
CA ASN A 19 7.12 -2.48 15.72
C ASN A 19 7.02 -3.35 14.47
N VAL A 20 6.00 -4.20 14.40
CA VAL A 20 5.74 -5.04 13.22
C VAL A 20 4.41 -4.68 12.61
N ILE A 21 4.41 -4.42 11.31
CA ILE A 21 3.23 -4.05 10.54
C ILE A 21 3.06 -5.06 9.40
N SER A 22 1.95 -5.80 9.44
CA SER A 22 1.52 -6.65 8.33
C SER A 22 0.46 -5.92 7.52
N ALA A 23 0.71 -5.70 6.23
CA ALA A 23 -0.15 -4.93 5.34
C ALA A 23 -0.68 -5.77 4.18
N HIS A 24 -1.90 -5.48 3.75
CA HIS A 24 -2.52 -5.94 2.52
C HIS A 24 -3.17 -4.73 1.85
N LEU A 25 -2.44 -4.04 0.99
CA LEU A 25 -2.85 -2.73 0.43
C LEU A 25 -3.70 -2.87 -0.84
N ASP A 26 -4.34 -1.77 -1.25
CA ASP A 26 -5.15 -1.73 -2.48
C ASP A 26 -4.39 -2.30 -3.70
N SER A 27 -5.04 -3.16 -4.49
CA SER A 27 -4.38 -3.85 -5.61
C SER A 27 -4.18 -3.00 -6.86
N ASN A 28 -4.96 -1.93 -7.02
CA ASN A 28 -5.19 -1.28 -8.31
C ASN A 28 -4.90 0.22 -8.29
N LYS A 29 -5.11 0.89 -7.15
CA LYS A 29 -5.04 2.35 -7.03
C LYS A 29 -3.80 2.76 -6.25
N GLU A 30 -2.76 3.21 -6.95
CA GLU A 30 -1.49 3.65 -6.36
C GLU A 30 -1.67 4.71 -5.27
N VAL A 31 -2.46 5.76 -5.56
CA VAL A 31 -2.77 6.83 -4.58
C VAL A 31 -3.43 6.28 -3.31
N LYS A 32 -4.27 5.24 -3.44
CA LYS A 32 -4.87 4.59 -2.26
C LYS A 32 -3.85 3.78 -1.49
N ARG A 33 -2.96 3.03 -2.15
CA ARG A 33 -1.87 2.30 -1.49
C ARG A 33 -0.98 3.25 -0.69
N GLU A 34 -0.58 4.37 -1.29
CA GLU A 34 0.26 5.37 -0.61
C GLU A 34 -0.46 5.94 0.62
N PHE A 35 -1.73 6.29 0.48
CA PHE A 35 -2.53 6.79 1.60
C PHE A 35 -2.69 5.76 2.73
N GLU A 36 -2.96 4.50 2.39
CA GLU A 36 -3.06 3.40 3.35
C GLU A 36 -1.71 3.12 4.04
N GLY A 37 -0.61 3.13 3.28
CA GLY A 37 0.75 2.99 3.81
C GLY A 37 1.09 4.09 4.80
N ASN A 38 0.79 5.36 4.46
CA ASN A 38 1.01 6.50 5.35
C ASN A 38 0.22 6.38 6.66
N LYS A 39 -1.04 5.91 6.59
CA LYS A 39 -1.84 5.62 7.79
C LYS A 39 -1.25 4.51 8.65
N LEU A 40 -0.66 3.49 8.03
CA LEU A 40 0.02 2.43 8.78
C LEU A 40 1.32 2.91 9.44
N MET A 41 1.95 3.97 8.94
CA MET A 41 3.13 4.58 9.56
C MET A 41 2.80 5.68 10.57
N GLU A 42 1.53 6.12 10.65
CA GLU A 42 1.12 7.15 11.61
C GLU A 42 1.41 6.72 13.06
N GLY A 43 2.07 7.61 13.80
CA GLY A 43 2.48 7.40 15.20
C GLY A 43 3.83 6.71 15.39
N ILE A 44 4.48 6.23 14.32
CA ILE A 44 5.84 5.68 14.37
C ILE A 44 6.85 6.83 14.39
N ASN A 45 7.77 6.81 15.35
CA ASN A 45 8.84 7.81 15.43
C ASN A 45 9.98 7.51 14.44
N PRO A 46 10.68 8.54 13.90
CA PRO A 46 11.73 8.34 12.89
C PRO A 46 12.92 7.45 13.28
N ASN A 47 13.11 7.17 14.57
CA ASN A 47 14.21 6.36 15.10
C ASN A 47 13.74 5.01 15.67
N GLU A 48 12.46 4.68 15.53
CA GLU A 48 11.95 3.37 15.93
C GLU A 48 12.28 2.31 14.88
N GLU A 49 12.64 1.12 15.36
CA GLU A 49 12.83 -0.01 14.47
C GLU A 49 11.46 -0.58 14.07
N VAL A 50 11.23 -0.69 12.76
CA VAL A 50 9.96 -1.15 12.20
C VAL A 50 10.20 -2.20 11.14
N LEU A 51 9.51 -3.33 11.28
CA LEU A 51 9.41 -4.35 10.25
C LEU A 51 8.06 -4.22 9.53
N ILE A 52 8.08 -3.99 8.23
CA ILE A 52 6.88 -3.95 7.39
C ILE A 52 6.87 -5.19 6.50
N THR A 53 5.75 -5.91 6.46
CA THR A 53 5.60 -7.16 5.69
C THR A 53 4.19 -7.32 5.14
N GLY A 54 3.99 -8.30 4.26
CA GLY A 54 2.69 -8.63 3.65
C GLY A 54 2.59 -8.28 2.16
N ASP A 55 1.36 -8.21 1.65
CA ASP A 55 1.06 -7.90 0.25
C ASP A 55 0.86 -6.40 0.04
N LEU A 56 1.96 -5.69 -0.20
CA LEU A 56 1.96 -4.27 -0.52
C LEU A 56 1.31 -3.97 -1.87
N ASN A 57 1.04 -5.00 -2.68
CA ASN A 57 0.40 -4.89 -3.99
C ASN A 57 1.10 -3.96 -4.99
N GLU A 58 2.33 -3.53 -4.74
CA GLU A 58 3.08 -2.66 -5.65
C GLU A 58 3.23 -3.32 -7.02
N ARG A 59 3.10 -2.53 -8.08
CA ARG A 59 3.20 -3.00 -9.46
C ARG A 59 4.36 -2.27 -10.09
N GLU A 60 5.20 -3.02 -10.80
CA GLU A 60 6.21 -2.40 -11.66
C GLU A 60 5.51 -1.45 -12.63
N LYS A 61 5.87 -0.16 -12.55
CA LYS A 61 5.50 0.79 -13.58
C LYS A 61 6.23 0.35 -14.84
N ARG A 62 5.49 -0.11 -15.86
CA ARG A 62 6.10 -0.29 -17.18
C ARG A 62 6.61 1.07 -17.61
N VAL A 63 7.92 1.25 -17.60
CA VAL A 63 8.56 2.41 -18.23
C VAL A 63 8.38 2.17 -19.72
N ALA A 64 7.37 2.80 -20.32
CA ALA A 64 7.17 2.77 -21.76
C ALA A 64 8.26 3.64 -22.41
N GLU A 65 9.48 3.10 -22.53
CA GLU A 65 10.39 3.56 -23.57
C GLU A 65 9.81 3.10 -24.92
N GLY A 66 8.99 3.97 -25.51
CA GLY A 66 8.60 3.92 -26.92
C GLY A 66 7.77 2.70 -27.36
N SER A 67 6.46 2.75 -27.20
CA SER A 67 5.49 2.34 -28.25
C SER A 67 4.06 2.32 -27.70
N ASP A 68 3.20 3.10 -28.35
CA ASP A 68 1.75 2.96 -28.49
C ASP A 68 1.04 1.93 -27.61
N VAL A 69 0.60 2.35 -26.42
CA VAL A 69 -0.62 1.80 -25.83
C VAL A 69 -1.72 2.78 -26.21
N LEU A 70 -2.47 2.42 -27.25
CA LEU A 70 -3.77 3.05 -27.56
C LEU A 70 -4.58 3.05 -26.26
N TYR A 71 -4.80 4.25 -25.73
CA TYR A 71 -5.80 4.50 -24.70
C TYR A 71 -7.13 3.99 -25.22
N ASP A 72 -7.62 2.88 -24.68
CA ASP A 72 -9.00 2.43 -24.88
C ASP A 72 -9.89 3.21 -23.88
N PRO A 73 -10.74 4.14 -24.35
CA PRO A 73 -11.59 4.94 -23.48
C PRO A 73 -12.73 4.15 -22.82
N ILE A 74 -12.95 2.88 -23.19
CA ILE A 74 -14.23 2.17 -22.95
C ILE A 74 -14.31 1.43 -21.60
N ALA A 75 -13.28 1.48 -20.74
CA ALA A 75 -13.38 0.96 -19.37
C ALA A 75 -13.50 2.05 -18.28
N HIS A 76 -13.70 3.31 -18.67
CA HIS A 76 -14.22 4.36 -17.79
C HIS A 76 -15.72 4.14 -17.56
N ASP A 77 -16.07 3.12 -16.79
CA ASP A 77 -17.41 3.05 -16.20
C ASP A 77 -17.38 3.78 -14.85
N ASP A 78 -17.15 5.09 -14.95
CA ASP A 78 -17.63 6.06 -13.98
C ASP A 78 -19.17 6.05 -14.05
N THR A 79 -19.78 5.00 -13.49
CA THR A 79 -21.13 5.11 -12.96
C THR A 79 -21.04 5.92 -11.67
N HIS A 80 -20.91 7.23 -11.87
CA HIS A 80 -21.19 8.23 -10.86
C HIS A 80 -22.60 8.04 -10.29
N LEU A 81 -22.67 8.10 -8.95
CA LEU A 81 -23.73 8.74 -8.17
C LEU A 81 -25.20 8.52 -8.61
N ALA A 82 -25.87 7.62 -7.90
CA ALA A 82 -27.08 7.90 -7.11
C ALA A 82 -27.35 6.74 -6.15
#